data_AF-G4ZMY6-F1
#
_entry.id   AF-G4ZMY6-F1
#
_cell.length_a   1.000
_cell.length_b   1.000
_cell.length_c   1.000
_cell.angle_alpha   90.00
_cell.angle_beta   90.00
_cell.angle_gamma   90.00
#
_symmetry.space_group_name_H-M   'P 1'
#
loop_
_entity.id
_entity.type
_entity.pdbx_description
1 polymer ?
#
loop_
_entity_poly.entity_id
_entity_poly.type
_entity_poly.pdbx_seq_one_letter_code
_entity_poly.pdbx_strand_id
1 'polypeptide(L)'
;MGWCNRFVARHPELNLRSGAAAITRKYNRNHMEAAVEMYLAGKSMSEVTQRFPLLHQRTIRRRVLRVQRGEVDRRRGPRPLLEGQPEQELVAWILDMQCRGTRV
;
A
#
# COMPACT_ATOMS: atom_id res chain seq x y z
N MET A 1 13.97 -4.54 9.74
CA MET A 1 13.99 -3.85 8.43
C MET A 1 12.71 -3.07 8.07
N GLY A 2 11.94 -2.53 9.04
CA GLY A 2 10.65 -1.89 8.73
C GLY A 2 10.74 -0.40 8.31
N TRP A 3 11.81 0.31 8.68
CA TRP A 3 11.96 1.73 8.39
C TRP A 3 12.28 2.00 6.91
N CYS A 4 13.26 1.29 6.33
CA CYS A 4 13.66 1.45 4.92
C CYS A 4 12.47 1.23 3.97
N ASN A 5 11.76 0.10 4.07
CA ASN A 5 10.59 -0.18 3.23
C ASN A 5 9.49 0.91 3.36
N ARG A 6 9.34 1.54 4.53
CA ARG A 6 8.39 2.63 4.75
C ARG A 6 8.87 3.97 4.19
N PHE A 7 10.17 4.22 4.19
CA PHE A 7 10.79 5.39 3.60
C PHE A 7 10.66 5.35 2.07
N VAL A 8 11.01 4.21 1.44
CA VAL A 8 10.86 4.01 -0.01
C VAL A 8 9.41 4.12 -0.47
N ALA A 9 8.46 3.56 0.30
CA ALA A 9 7.04 3.68 -0.03
C ALA A 9 6.51 5.13 -0.04
N ARG A 10 7.23 6.08 0.57
CA ARG A 10 6.92 7.53 0.53
C ARG A 10 7.62 8.25 -0.62
N HIS A 11 8.68 7.67 -1.16
CA HIS A 11 9.54 8.23 -2.19
C HIS A 11 9.69 7.22 -3.35
N PRO A 12 8.62 7.01 -4.15
CA PRO A 12 8.65 6.06 -5.26
C PRO A 12 9.69 6.42 -6.34
N GLU A 13 10.19 7.65 -6.35
CA GLU A 13 11.30 8.13 -7.18
C GLU A 13 12.66 7.49 -6.83
N LEU A 14 12.80 6.94 -5.62
CA LEU A 14 14.03 6.28 -5.21
C LEU A 14 14.12 4.88 -5.81
N ASN A 15 15.09 4.68 -6.71
CA ASN A 15 15.36 3.38 -7.33
C ASN A 15 16.17 2.48 -6.39
N LEU A 16 15.58 2.03 -5.29
CA LEU A 16 16.07 0.83 -4.64
C LEU A 16 15.64 -0.33 -5.53
N ARG A 17 16.61 -1.09 -6.04
CA ARG A 17 16.37 -2.44 -6.55
C ARG A 17 15.91 -3.32 -5.39
N SER A 18 14.78 -2.99 -4.77
CA SER A 18 14.16 -3.76 -3.72
C SER A 18 13.71 -5.04 -4.41
N GLY A 19 14.46 -6.11 -4.16
CA GLY A 19 14.17 -7.44 -4.68
C GLY A 19 12.68 -7.73 -4.58
N ALA A 20 12.15 -8.29 -5.66
CA ALA A 20 10.75 -8.63 -5.85
C ALA A 20 10.13 -9.05 -4.51
N ALA A 21 9.21 -8.22 -3.99
CA ALA A 21 8.46 -8.56 -2.80
C ALA A 21 7.85 -9.94 -3.04
N ALA A 22 8.23 -10.91 -2.21
CA ALA A 22 7.79 -12.29 -2.35
C ALA A 22 6.28 -12.31 -2.60
N ILE A 23 5.87 -12.93 -3.71
CA ILE A 23 4.47 -13.07 -4.12
C ILE A 23 3.80 -13.99 -3.09
N THR A 24 3.51 -13.45 -1.92
CA THR A 24 2.57 -14.08 -1.00
C THR A 24 1.22 -14.03 -1.69
N ARG A 25 0.49 -15.15 -1.69
CA ARG A 25 -0.87 -15.32 -2.26
C ARG A 25 -1.92 -14.48 -1.52
N LYS A 26 -1.60 -13.22 -1.23
CA LYS A 26 -2.43 -12.27 -0.52
C LYS A 26 -3.07 -11.36 -1.56
N TYR A 27 -4.35 -11.07 -1.37
CA TYR A 27 -5.04 -10.11 -2.20
C TYR A 27 -4.37 -8.73 -2.11
N ASN A 28 -4.20 -8.07 -3.24
CA ASN A 28 -3.66 -6.71 -3.28
C ASN A 28 -4.75 -5.70 -2.87
N ARG A 29 -4.36 -4.49 -2.47
CA ARG A 29 -5.25 -3.35 -2.19
C ARG A 29 -6.26 -3.13 -3.31
N ASN A 30 -5.81 -3.21 -4.56
CA ASN A 30 -6.65 -3.04 -5.75
C ASN A 30 -7.77 -4.09 -5.81
N HIS A 31 -7.50 -5.35 -5.45
CA HIS A 31 -8.54 -6.39 -5.38
C HIS A 31 -9.57 -6.07 -4.29
N MET A 32 -9.11 -5.52 -3.16
CA MET A 32 -10.00 -5.15 -2.07
C MET A 32 -10.93 -3.99 -2.47
N GLU A 33 -10.38 -2.97 -3.13
CA GLU A 33 -11.15 -1.81 -3.59
C GLU A 33 -12.18 -2.23 -4.64
N ALA A 34 -11.78 -3.02 -5.64
CA ALA A 34 -12.70 -3.55 -6.66
C ALA A 34 -13.81 -4.44 -6.07
N ALA A 35 -13.51 -5.27 -5.07
CA ALA A 35 -14.51 -6.12 -4.43
C ALA A 35 -15.53 -5.31 -3.62
N VAL A 36 -15.08 -4.24 -2.95
CA VAL A 36 -15.96 -3.34 -2.19
C VAL A 36 -16.84 -2.54 -3.14
N GLU A 37 -16.27 -2.01 -4.22
CA GLU A 37 -17.00 -1.29 -5.26
C GLU A 37 -18.08 -2.18 -5.89
N MET A 38 -17.74 -3.41 -6.26
CA MET A 38 -18.68 -4.38 -6.82
C MET A 38 -19.85 -4.66 -5.86
N TYR A 39 -19.59 -4.79 -4.55
CA TYR A 39 -20.64 -4.96 -3.56
C TYR A 39 -21.51 -3.71 -3.39
N LEU A 40 -20.89 -2.52 -3.35
CA LEU A 40 -21.61 -1.24 -3.27
C LEU A 40 -22.45 -0.97 -4.52
N ALA A 41 -22.03 -1.48 -5.69
CA ALA A 41 -22.81 -1.47 -6.93
C ALA A 41 -24.01 -2.43 -6.91
N GLY A 42 -24.29 -3.10 -5.79
CA GLY A 42 -25.47 -3.94 -5.58
C GLY A 42 -25.27 -5.42 -5.93
N LYS A 43 -24.06 -5.87 -6.27
CA LYS A 43 -23.79 -7.29 -6.52
C LYS A 43 -23.88 -8.11 -5.24
N SER A 44 -24.33 -9.36 -5.38
CA SER A 44 -24.47 -10.26 -4.23
C SER A 44 -23.10 -10.62 -3.63
N MET A 45 -23.03 -10.84 -2.32
CA MET A 45 -21.78 -11.23 -1.66
C MET A 45 -21.21 -12.54 -2.23
N SER A 46 -22.07 -13.46 -2.67
CA SER A 46 -21.68 -14.72 -3.31
C SER A 46 -20.90 -14.46 -4.61
N GLU A 47 -21.46 -13.62 -5.49
CA GLU A 47 -20.85 -13.22 -6.76
C GLU A 47 -19.51 -12.52 -6.56
N VAL A 48 -19.43 -11.61 -5.57
CA VAL A 48 -18.17 -10.94 -5.23
C VAL A 48 -17.11 -11.95 -4.75
N THR A 49 -17.46 -12.90 -3.89
CA THR A 49 -16.49 -13.91 -3.44
C THR A 49 -16.08 -14.91 -4.51
N GLN A 50 -16.96 -15.23 -5.45
CA GLN A 50 -16.62 -16.05 -6.60
C GLN A 50 -15.61 -15.33 -7.49
N ARG A 51 -15.77 -14.02 -7.70
CA ARG A 51 -14.84 -13.20 -8.47
C ARG A 51 -13.50 -12.98 -7.76
N PHE A 52 -13.53 -12.87 -6.43
CA PHE A 52 -12.36 -12.62 -5.60
C PHE A 52 -12.16 -13.73 -4.55
N PRO A 53 -11.73 -14.95 -4.96
CA PRO A 53 -11.69 -16.12 -4.07
C PRO A 53 -10.69 -15.98 -2.90
N LEU A 54 -9.70 -15.10 -3.02
CA LEU A 54 -8.74 -14.82 -1.95
C LEU A 54 -9.31 -13.87 -0.86
N LEU A 55 -10.47 -13.26 -1.11
CA LEU A 55 -11.14 -12.34 -0.20
C LEU A 55 -12.25 -13.05 0.57
N HIS A 56 -12.04 -13.23 1.88
CA HIS A 56 -13.07 -13.78 2.74
C HIS A 56 -14.24 -12.80 2.94
N GLN A 57 -15.48 -13.30 2.99
CA GLN A 57 -16.69 -12.47 3.13
C GLN A 57 -16.61 -11.49 4.30
N ARG A 58 -16.09 -11.95 5.45
CA ARG A 58 -15.90 -11.13 6.65
C ARG A 58 -15.03 -9.89 6.38
N THR A 59 -14.00 -10.03 5.55
CA THR A 59 -13.08 -8.95 5.19
C THR A 59 -13.78 -7.91 4.33
N ILE A 60 -14.53 -8.35 3.32
CA ILE A 60 -15.30 -7.48 2.43
C ILE A 60 -16.34 -6.69 3.22
N ARG A 61 -17.16 -7.38 4.04
CA ARG A 61 -18.16 -6.72 4.91
C ARG A 61 -17.54 -5.67 5.83
N ARG A 62 -16.43 -6.01 6.50
CA ARG A 62 -15.73 -5.08 7.39
C ARG A 62 -15.29 -3.82 6.63
N ARG A 63 -14.85 -3.99 5.38
CA ARG A 63 -14.35 -2.88 4.57
C ARG A 63 -15.47 -2.02 4.01
N VAL A 64 -16.56 -2.62 3.57
CA VAL A 64 -17.77 -1.90 3.14
C VAL A 64 -18.27 -0.99 4.26
N LEU A 65 -18.37 -1.51 5.49
CA LEU A 65 -18.78 -0.72 6.64
C LEU A 65 -17.86 0.48 6.90
N ARG A 66 -16.55 0.32 6.70
CA ARG A 66 -15.58 1.43 6.82
C ARG A 66 -15.81 2.49 5.75
N VAL A 67 -15.97 2.07 4.50
CA VAL A 67 -16.22 2.98 3.38
C VAL A 67 -17.52 3.76 3.59
N GLN A 68 -18.59 3.10 4.03
CA GLN A 68 -19.86 3.75 4.36
C GLN A 68 -19.75 4.76 5.51
N ARG A 69 -18.83 4.52 6.45
CA ARG A 69 -18.50 5.45 7.55
C ARG A 69 -17.57 6.59 7.12
N GLY A 70 -17.10 6.61 5.88
CA GLY A 70 -16.07 7.55 5.43
C GLY A 70 -14.69 7.30 6.05
N GLU A 71 -14.43 6.12 6.62
CA GLU A 71 -13.13 5.78 7.16
C GLU A 71 -12.13 5.56 6.02
N VAL A 72 -11.16 6.46 5.91
CA VAL A 72 -10.02 6.29 5.01
C VAL A 72 -8.98 5.40 5.68
N ASP A 73 -8.41 4.48 4.91
CA ASP A 73 -7.28 3.68 5.37
C ASP A 73 -6.07 4.56 5.66
N ARG A 74 -5.84 4.80 6.96
CA ARG A 74 -4.65 5.50 7.41
C ARG A 74 -3.49 4.53 7.54
N ARG A 75 -2.29 5.06 7.29
CA ARG A 75 -1.04 4.35 7.58
C ARG A 75 -1.04 3.89 9.04
N ARG A 76 -0.64 2.65 9.27
CA ARG A 76 -0.42 2.11 10.62
C ARG A 76 0.99 2.43 11.10
N GLY A 77 1.12 2.68 12.40
CA GLY A 77 2.39 2.86 13.09
C GLY A 77 2.73 4.32 13.39
N PRO A 78 3.81 4.54 14.15
CA PRO A 78 4.21 5.87 14.58
C PRO A 78 4.59 6.73 13.38
N ARG A 79 4.43 8.04 13.61
CA ARG A 79 4.86 9.10 12.71
C ARG A 79 6.36 8.89 12.37
N PRO A 80 6.75 9.02 11.09
CA PRO A 80 8.16 8.86 10.71
C PRO A 80 9.06 9.77 11.56
N LEU A 81 10.23 9.26 11.94
CA LEU A 81 11.19 9.97 12.80
C LEU A 81 11.76 11.23 12.14
N LEU A 82 11.91 11.19 10.82
CA LEU A 82 12.35 12.31 10.01
C LEU A 82 11.14 12.75 9.19
N GLU A 83 10.73 14.00 9.37
CA GLU A 83 9.68 14.64 8.60
C GLU A 83 10.13 16.03 8.16
N GLY A 84 9.61 16.48 7.02
CA GLY A 84 9.90 17.79 6.47
C GLY A 84 11.28 17.83 5.81
N GLN A 85 12.02 18.90 6.06
CA GLN A 85 13.26 19.21 5.36
C GLN A 85 14.35 18.11 5.46
N PRO A 86 14.63 17.50 6.63
CA PRO A 86 15.68 16.47 6.72
C PRO A 86 15.41 15.23 5.86
N GLU A 87 14.14 14.89 5.68
CA GLU A 87 13.75 13.78 4.79
C GLU A 87 13.98 14.16 3.32
N GLN A 88 13.64 15.37 2.92
CA GLN A 88 13.86 15.85 1.54
C GLN A 88 15.34 15.93 1.19
N GLU A 89 16.18 16.37 2.13
CA GLU A 89 17.64 16.41 1.96
C GLU A 89 18.22 15.01 1.77
N LEU A 90 17.77 14.03 2.57
CA LEU A 90 18.14 12.62 2.40
C LEU A 90 17.72 12.08 1.04
N VAL A 91 16.50 12.37 0.59
CA VAL A 91 16.00 11.93 -0.73
C VAL A 91 16.83 12.55 -1.85
N ALA A 92 17.10 13.85 -1.79
CA ALA A 92 17.92 14.55 -2.78
C ALA A 92 19.35 13.98 -2.85
N TRP A 93 19.95 13.69 -1.70
CA TRP A 93 21.27 13.07 -1.63
C TRP A 93 21.28 11.65 -2.23
N ILE A 94 20.26 10.82 -1.92
CA ILE A 94 20.15 9.47 -2.48
C ILE A 94 20.00 9.54 -4.01
N LEU A 95 19.17 10.45 -4.52
CA LEU A 95 18.97 10.63 -5.96
C LEU A 95 20.25 11.08 -6.67
N ASP A 96 20.96 12.08 -6.14
CA ASP A 96 22.25 12.54 -6.68
C ASP A 96 23.26 11.38 -6.75
N MET A 97 23.30 10.54 -5.72
CA MET A 97 24.19 9.37 -5.70
C MET A 97 23.80 8.31 -6.71
N GLN A 98 22.51 8.04 -6.88
CA GLN A 98 22.00 7.12 -7.89
C GLN A 98 22.29 7.63 -9.31
N CYS A 99 22.13 8.93 -9.57
CA CYS A 99 22.46 9.56 -10.85
C CYS A 99 23.95 9.44 -11.20
N ARG A 100 24.83 9.49 -10.20
CA ARG A 100 26.28 9.27 -10.36
C ARG A 100 26.66 7.80 -10.50
N GLY A 101 25.69 6.89 -10.56
CA GLY A 101 25.93 5.44 -10.65
C GLY A 101 26.52 4.82 -9.37
N THR A 102 26.50 5.56 -8.26
CA THR A 102 27.06 5.12 -6.98
C THR A 102 25.99 4.32 -6.22
N ARG A 103 26.40 3.26 -5.52
CA ARG A 103 25.47 2.49 -4.67
C ARG A 103 25.32 3.20 -3.33
N VAL A 104 24.07 3.36 -2.88
CA VAL A 104 23.66 3.92 -1.58
C VAL A 104 23.07 2.82 -0.72
#